data_AF-A0A1N7Q097-F1
#
_entry.id   AF-A0A1N7Q097-F1
#
_cell.length_a   1.000
_cell.length_b   1.000
_cell.length_c   1.000
_cell.angle_alpha   90.00
_cell.angle_beta   90.00
_cell.angle_gamma   90.00
#
_symmetry.space_group_name_H-M   'P 1'
#
loop_
_entity.id
_entity.type
_entity.pdbx_description
1 polymer ?
#
loop_
_entity_poly.entity_id
_entity_poly.type
_entity_poly.pdbx_seq_one_letter_code
_entity_poly.pdbx_strand_id
1 'polypeptide(L)'
;MDDKYLIFKKDELAKSRILARELAISESDFIKIQNWFDLLLFKHKESSSDREEQLKTEQDLEIAFNELISSEIERKSYKYILPKLLNYNNEFNGAFLRSLYVARLGALLRDNLIAKLVNDKMTVYSPEDFFHITVYLRDNYFVSPNSNFIEDILKIEHVRGIFKQATDDVKFSTLKNILHIIQQKTFHHDIICFKKILKLVSAKDVALIDYLKKFQVENQQGCYKILNGIFNLELSEDDWDDFDIKVQLINFFDTGRGANPSAGWKKKFQELSGIIDSKKLLLTANTILKNDNCKNFEFDYGAQWGDDTAKRFLKSAQWIRAIL
;
A
#
# COMPACT_ATOMS: atom_id res chain seq x y z
N MET A 1 26.92 -1.26 -18.33
CA MET A 1 25.78 -1.33 -17.40
C MET A 1 25.76 -0.03 -16.65
N ASP A 2 24.70 0.75 -16.76
CA ASP A 2 24.53 1.93 -15.91
C ASP A 2 24.49 1.50 -14.45
N ASP A 3 25.20 2.24 -13.59
CA ASP A 3 25.18 2.02 -12.15
C ASP A 3 23.75 2.28 -11.65
N LYS A 4 23.03 1.22 -11.27
CA LYS A 4 21.64 1.32 -10.80
C LYS A 4 21.47 2.31 -9.64
N TYR A 5 22.50 2.47 -8.80
CA TYR A 5 22.51 3.48 -7.75
C TYR A 5 22.53 4.89 -8.31
N LEU A 6 23.26 5.13 -9.40
CA LEU A 6 23.30 6.42 -10.08
C LEU A 6 21.98 6.73 -10.79
N ILE A 7 21.34 5.73 -11.41
CA ILE A 7 20.00 5.87 -12.00
C ILE A 7 19.01 6.25 -10.90
N PHE A 8 18.92 5.44 -9.84
CA PHE A 8 18.03 5.71 -8.71
C PHE A 8 18.27 7.10 -8.14
N LYS A 9 19.53 7.46 -7.85
CA LYS A 9 19.87 8.77 -7.29
C LYS A 9 19.39 9.94 -8.16
N LYS A 10 19.55 9.85 -9.49
CA LYS A 10 19.11 10.91 -10.41
C LYS A 10 17.59 11.04 -10.45
N ASP A 11 16.89 9.91 -10.58
CA ASP A 11 15.43 9.87 -10.68
C ASP A 11 14.77 10.30 -9.35
N GLU A 12 15.32 9.83 -8.22
CA GLU A 12 14.92 10.21 -6.87
C GLU A 12 15.11 11.70 -6.63
N LEU A 13 16.28 12.27 -6.97
CA LEU A 13 16.56 13.69 -6.80
C LEU A 13 15.59 14.56 -7.62
N ALA A 14 15.26 14.16 -8.85
CA ALA A 14 14.31 14.87 -9.70
C ALA A 14 12.91 14.92 -9.06
N LYS A 15 12.40 13.76 -8.60
CA LYS A 15 11.12 13.67 -7.88
C LYS A 15 11.14 14.47 -6.57
N SER A 16 12.24 14.38 -5.83
CA SER A 16 12.43 15.06 -4.55
C SER A 16 12.43 16.58 -4.66
N ARG A 17 13.02 17.15 -5.72
CA ARG A 17 12.96 18.61 -5.97
C ARG A 17 11.54 19.10 -6.20
N ILE A 18 10.73 18.32 -6.92
CA ILE A 18 9.31 18.64 -7.12
C ILE A 18 8.58 18.61 -5.78
N LEU A 19 8.71 17.52 -5.03
CA LEU A 19 8.06 17.39 -3.72
C LEU A 19 8.48 18.50 -2.75
N ALA A 20 9.76 18.82 -2.66
CA ALA A 20 10.27 19.87 -1.78
C ALA A 20 9.66 21.24 -2.10
N ARG A 21 9.46 21.54 -3.39
CA ARG A 21 8.80 22.77 -3.84
C ARG A 21 7.33 22.81 -3.42
N GLU A 22 6.58 21.73 -3.68
CA GLU A 22 5.16 21.64 -3.33
C GLU A 22 4.94 21.72 -1.80
N LEU A 23 5.87 21.15 -1.02
CA LEU A 23 5.82 21.17 0.45
C LEU A 23 6.42 22.45 1.06
N ALA A 24 6.88 23.41 0.25
CA ALA A 24 7.52 24.65 0.66
C ALA A 24 8.72 24.45 1.60
N ILE A 25 9.57 23.46 1.30
CA ILE A 25 10.81 23.18 2.01
C ILE A 25 11.85 24.22 1.62
N SER A 26 12.58 24.76 2.62
CA SER A 26 13.65 25.73 2.35
C SER A 26 14.80 25.03 1.61
N GLU A 27 15.52 25.77 0.76
CA GLU A 27 16.68 25.21 0.05
C GLU A 27 17.76 24.69 1.02
N SER A 28 17.96 25.39 2.14
CA SER A 28 18.86 24.95 3.21
C SER A 28 18.45 23.59 3.78
N ASP A 29 17.19 23.42 4.15
CA ASP A 29 16.70 22.16 4.71
C ASP A 29 16.72 21.05 3.66
N PHE A 30 16.36 21.36 2.42
CA PHE A 30 16.43 20.42 1.30
C PHE A 30 17.85 19.86 1.12
N ILE A 31 18.87 20.72 1.09
CA ILE A 31 20.27 20.30 0.93
C ILE A 31 20.71 19.41 2.10
N LYS A 32 20.42 19.81 3.35
CA LYS A 32 20.80 19.05 4.55
C LYS A 32 20.15 17.66 4.57
N ILE A 33 18.86 17.59 4.26
CA ILE A 33 18.12 16.33 4.17
C ILE A 33 18.69 15.48 3.03
N GLN A 34 18.94 16.06 1.86
CA GLN A 34 19.51 15.33 0.72
C GLN A 34 20.89 14.76 1.05
N ASN A 35 21.74 15.48 1.76
CA ASN A 35 23.06 15.00 2.17
C ASN A 35 22.97 13.75 3.04
N TRP A 36 22.00 13.70 3.97
CA TRP A 36 21.78 12.51 4.79
C TRP A 36 21.30 11.32 3.94
N PHE A 37 20.39 11.53 2.99
CA PHE A 37 19.93 10.47 2.08
C PHE A 37 21.02 10.00 1.11
N ASP A 38 21.90 10.89 0.67
CA ASP A 38 23.08 10.55 -0.12
C ASP A 38 24.05 9.68 0.68
N LEU A 39 24.27 9.99 1.96
CA LEU A 39 25.06 9.18 2.88
C LEU A 39 24.41 7.80 3.09
N LEU A 40 23.09 7.74 3.33
CA LEU A 40 22.35 6.49 3.46
C LEU A 40 22.50 5.61 2.23
N LEU A 41 22.34 6.17 1.03
CA LEU A 41 22.48 5.45 -0.24
C LEU A 41 23.90 4.93 -0.43
N PHE A 42 24.90 5.76 -0.12
CA PHE A 42 26.31 5.38 -0.17
C PHE A 42 26.60 4.22 0.77
N LYS A 43 26.16 4.30 2.03
CA LYS A 43 26.33 3.21 3.00
C LYS A 43 25.62 1.92 2.59
N HIS A 44 24.44 2.00 1.99
CA HIS A 44 23.75 0.84 1.43
C HIS A 44 24.53 0.17 0.29
N LYS A 45 25.15 0.99 -0.59
CA LYS A 45 26.00 0.52 -1.68
C LYS A 45 27.24 -0.22 -1.18
N GLU A 46 27.93 0.36 -0.20
CA GLU A 46 29.18 -0.17 0.38
C GLU A 46 28.94 -1.28 1.43
N SER A 47 27.69 -1.54 1.81
CA SER A 47 27.37 -2.50 2.88
C SER A 47 27.90 -3.90 2.56
N SER A 48 28.81 -4.37 3.41
CA SER A 48 29.36 -5.71 3.43
C SER A 48 28.39 -6.71 4.11
N SER A 49 28.75 -8.00 4.14
CA SER A 49 28.05 -9.01 4.93
C SER A 49 28.47 -9.05 6.40
N ASP A 50 29.43 -8.22 6.82
CA ASP A 50 29.92 -8.18 8.19
C ASP A 50 28.88 -7.54 9.12
N ARG A 51 28.55 -8.24 10.20
CA ARG A 51 27.50 -7.82 11.13
C ARG A 51 27.93 -6.64 12.00
N GLU A 52 29.18 -6.60 12.44
CA GLU A 52 29.69 -5.54 13.31
C GLU A 52 29.83 -4.23 12.54
N GLU A 53 30.29 -4.31 11.29
CA GLU A 53 30.35 -3.15 10.38
C GLU A 53 28.95 -2.60 10.07
N GLN A 54 27.98 -3.48 9.81
CA GLN A 54 26.60 -3.07 9.59
C GLN A 54 25.97 -2.43 10.84
N LEU A 55 26.24 -2.95 12.04
CA LEU A 55 25.76 -2.38 13.30
C LEU A 55 26.35 -1.00 13.56
N LYS A 56 27.65 -0.83 13.33
CA LYS A 56 28.32 0.47 13.44
C LYS A 56 27.73 1.47 12.45
N THR A 57 27.52 1.04 11.20
CA THR A 57 26.91 1.87 10.16
C THR A 57 25.48 2.30 10.51
N GLU A 58 24.67 1.39 11.06
CA GLU A 58 23.32 1.69 11.58
C GLU A 58 23.37 2.77 12.66
N GLN A 59 24.25 2.63 13.65
CA GLN A 59 24.42 3.60 14.74
C GLN A 59 24.88 4.97 14.25
N ASP A 60 25.89 5.01 13.38
CA ASP A 60 26.44 6.26 12.82
C ASP A 60 25.35 7.02 12.03
N LEU A 61 24.55 6.30 11.23
CA LEU A 61 23.45 6.89 10.46
C LEU A 61 22.30 7.38 11.35
N GLU A 62 21.98 6.64 12.42
CA GLU A 62 20.97 7.03 13.40
C GLU A 62 21.37 8.31 14.14
N ILE A 63 22.63 8.39 14.60
CA ILE A 63 23.16 9.58 15.29
C ILE A 63 23.06 10.79 14.35
N ALA A 64 23.58 10.67 13.12
CA ALA A 64 23.53 11.74 12.14
C ALA A 64 22.09 12.15 11.80
N PHE A 65 21.15 11.20 11.74
CA PHE A 65 19.74 11.50 11.51
C PHE A 65 19.14 12.30 12.67
N ASN A 66 19.43 11.89 13.90
CA ASN A 66 18.92 12.54 15.11
C ASN A 66 19.48 13.95 15.27
N GLU A 67 20.75 14.19 14.93
CA GLU A 67 21.36 15.51 14.88
C GLU A 67 20.66 16.42 13.86
N LEU A 68 20.47 15.91 12.63
CA LEU A 68 19.74 16.59 11.54
C LEU A 68 18.37 17.07 12.02
N ILE A 69 17.52 16.17 12.53
CA ILE A 69 16.16 16.54 12.91
C ILE A 69 16.11 17.38 14.20
N SER A 70 17.04 17.21 15.14
CA SER A 70 16.97 17.92 16.43
C SER A 70 17.43 19.37 16.36
N SER A 71 18.30 19.72 15.41
CA SER A 71 18.97 21.04 15.43
C SER A 71 19.25 21.67 14.07
N GLU A 72 19.26 20.90 12.98
CA GLU A 72 19.74 21.43 11.70
C GLU A 72 18.64 21.88 10.74
N ILE A 73 17.40 21.41 10.92
CA ILE A 73 16.27 21.71 10.02
C ILE A 73 15.03 22.16 10.81
N GLU A 74 14.11 22.81 10.11
CA GLU A 74 12.84 23.22 10.69
C GLU A 74 11.89 22.02 10.83
N ARG A 75 11.10 21.98 11.91
CA ARG A 75 10.15 20.88 12.16
C ARG A 75 9.14 20.68 11.02
N LYS A 76 8.72 21.76 10.34
CA LYS A 76 7.81 21.66 9.18
C LYS A 76 8.43 20.84 8.04
N SER A 77 9.75 20.68 7.99
CA SER A 77 10.45 19.90 6.96
C SER A 77 10.35 18.39 7.18
N TYR A 78 9.84 17.94 8.33
CA TYR A 78 9.66 16.50 8.61
C TYR A 78 8.65 15.85 7.68
N LYS A 79 7.66 16.61 7.17
CA LYS A 79 6.68 16.12 6.19
C LYS A 79 7.31 15.72 4.85
N TYR A 80 8.52 16.22 4.56
CA TYR A 80 9.32 15.83 3.41
C TYR A 80 10.24 14.63 3.69
N ILE A 81 10.69 14.43 4.93
CA ILE A 81 11.58 13.31 5.29
C ILE A 81 10.84 11.97 5.23
N LEU A 82 9.67 11.89 5.83
CA LEU A 82 8.92 10.63 5.91
C LEU A 82 8.68 9.96 4.54
N PRO A 83 8.13 10.64 3.52
CA PRO A 83 7.96 10.03 2.20
C PRO A 83 9.30 9.57 1.59
N LYS A 84 10.39 10.31 1.78
CA LYS A 84 11.72 9.84 1.33
C LYS A 84 12.15 8.56 2.03
N LEU A 85 11.98 8.46 3.35
CA LEU A 85 12.28 7.22 4.08
C LEU A 85 11.45 6.03 3.56
N LEU A 86 10.16 6.25 3.28
CA LEU A 86 9.29 5.21 2.72
C LEU A 86 9.79 4.74 1.34
N ASN A 87 10.15 5.67 0.45
CA ASN A 87 10.70 5.35 -0.88
C ASN A 87 12.02 4.56 -0.77
N TYR A 88 12.96 5.05 0.03
CA TYR A 88 14.25 4.37 0.24
C TYR A 88 14.07 2.98 0.88
N ASN A 89 13.19 2.84 1.86
CA ASN A 89 12.90 1.54 2.46
C ASN A 89 12.28 0.57 1.45
N ASN A 90 11.39 1.06 0.57
CA ASN A 90 10.84 0.26 -0.51
C ASN A 90 11.93 -0.23 -1.47
N GLU A 91 12.82 0.65 -1.90
CA GLU A 91 13.90 0.33 -2.84
C GLU A 91 15.00 -0.55 -2.24
N PHE A 92 15.32 -0.38 -0.95
CA PHE A 92 16.31 -1.21 -0.24
C PHE A 92 15.81 -2.63 0.03
N ASN A 93 14.48 -2.78 0.19
CA ASN A 93 13.82 -4.08 0.26
C ASN A 93 13.40 -4.59 -1.14
N GLY A 94 13.67 -3.83 -2.19
CA GLY A 94 13.41 -4.19 -3.57
C GLY A 94 14.60 -4.87 -4.22
N ALA A 95 14.36 -5.54 -5.34
CA ALA A 95 15.42 -6.21 -6.12
C ALA A 95 16.12 -5.28 -7.12
N PHE A 96 15.73 -3.99 -7.19
CA PHE A 96 16.28 -3.05 -8.16
C PHE A 96 17.75 -2.75 -7.89
N LEU A 97 18.09 -2.17 -6.74
CA LEU A 97 19.45 -1.71 -6.41
C LEU A 97 20.45 -2.86 -6.22
N ARG A 98 20.10 -3.86 -5.40
CA ARG A 98 20.90 -5.06 -5.14
C ARG A 98 19.98 -6.23 -4.79
N SER A 99 20.44 -7.46 -5.05
CA SER A 99 19.70 -8.67 -4.73
C SER A 99 19.79 -9.08 -3.25
N LEU A 100 20.93 -8.79 -2.60
CA LEU A 100 21.16 -9.12 -1.20
C LEU A 100 20.63 -8.02 -0.28
N TYR A 101 19.70 -8.39 0.59
CA TYR A 101 19.13 -7.50 1.60
C TYR A 101 20.16 -7.08 2.67
N VAL A 102 20.17 -5.79 3.02
CA VAL A 102 21.01 -5.23 4.10
C VAL A 102 20.17 -5.10 5.36
N ALA A 103 20.19 -6.13 6.20
CA ALA A 103 19.26 -6.27 7.32
C ALA A 103 19.29 -5.11 8.32
N ARG A 104 20.48 -4.59 8.66
CA ARG A 104 20.60 -3.50 9.64
C ARG A 104 20.11 -2.16 9.12
N LEU A 105 20.29 -1.86 7.84
CA LEU A 105 19.72 -0.65 7.25
C LEU A 105 18.20 -0.75 7.12
N GLY A 106 17.66 -1.93 6.81
CA GLY A 106 16.22 -2.15 6.85
C GLY A 106 15.63 -2.00 8.26
N ALA A 107 16.33 -2.49 9.30
CA ALA A 107 15.94 -2.28 10.70
C ALA A 107 15.97 -0.80 11.09
N LEU A 108 17.05 -0.07 10.75
CA LEU A 108 17.15 1.38 10.95
C LEU A 108 15.95 2.11 10.36
N LEU A 109 15.62 1.84 9.09
CA LEU A 109 14.52 2.52 8.42
C LEU A 109 13.17 2.13 9.02
N ARG A 110 12.84 0.84 9.02
CA ARG A 110 11.50 0.34 9.35
C ARG A 110 11.20 0.42 10.84
N ASP A 111 12.09 -0.10 11.67
CA ASP A 111 11.82 -0.33 13.09
C ASP A 111 12.14 0.91 13.94
N ASN A 112 12.92 1.85 13.39
CA ASN A 112 13.30 3.08 14.08
C ASN A 112 12.77 4.34 13.37
N LEU A 113 13.39 4.77 12.26
CA LEU A 113 13.16 6.11 11.71
C LEU A 113 11.74 6.32 11.17
N ILE A 114 11.22 5.39 10.36
CA ILE A 114 9.85 5.43 9.83
C ILE A 114 8.85 5.32 10.96
N ALA A 115 9.02 4.33 11.86
CA ALA A 115 8.13 4.14 13.00
C ALA A 115 8.03 5.41 13.86
N LYS A 116 9.15 6.10 14.10
CA LYS A 116 9.22 7.38 14.84
C LYS A 116 8.40 8.48 14.15
N LEU A 117 8.60 8.70 12.84
CA LEU A 117 7.94 9.81 12.13
C LEU A 117 6.47 9.52 11.76
N VAL A 118 6.13 8.29 11.38
CA VAL A 118 4.74 7.90 11.07
C VAL A 118 3.84 8.14 12.27
N ASN A 119 4.33 7.83 13.47
CA ASN A 119 3.60 8.02 14.73
C ASN A 119 3.72 9.44 15.31
N ASP A 120 4.54 10.34 14.75
CA ASP A 120 4.65 11.72 15.22
C ASP A 120 3.42 12.56 14.80
N LYS A 121 2.49 12.73 15.74
CA LYS A 121 1.26 13.52 15.55
C LYS A 121 1.52 15.02 15.45
N MET A 122 2.71 15.51 15.80
CA MET A 122 3.05 16.93 15.71
C MET A 122 3.45 17.34 14.30
N THR A 123 3.80 16.38 13.43
CA THR A 123 3.98 16.67 12.00
C THR A 123 2.59 16.78 11.36
N VAL A 124 2.20 18.02 11.04
CA VAL A 124 0.92 18.35 10.43
C VAL A 124 1.04 18.28 8.91
N TYR A 125 0.04 17.66 8.28
CA TYR A 125 -0.10 17.56 6.83
C TYR A 125 -1.44 18.18 6.45
N SER A 126 -1.45 19.10 5.49
CA SER A 126 -2.69 19.44 4.81
C SER A 126 -3.10 18.30 3.85
N PRO A 127 -4.36 18.27 3.39
CA PRO A 127 -4.77 17.40 2.29
C PRO A 127 -3.88 17.51 1.05
N GLU A 128 -3.48 18.73 0.69
CA GLU A 128 -2.60 19.02 -0.46
C GLU A 128 -1.19 18.47 -0.22
N ASP A 129 -0.63 18.68 0.98
CA ASP A 129 0.66 18.08 1.35
C ASP A 129 0.63 16.56 1.12
N PHE A 130 -0.44 15.90 1.58
CA PHE A 130 -0.56 14.45 1.44
C PHE A 130 -0.78 14.03 -0.01
N PHE A 131 -1.53 14.80 -0.80
CA PHE A 131 -1.64 14.59 -2.24
C PHE A 131 -0.26 14.61 -2.92
N HIS A 132 0.54 15.67 -2.72
CA HIS A 132 1.87 15.78 -3.31
C HIS A 132 2.82 14.67 -2.86
N ILE A 133 2.71 14.24 -1.60
CA ILE A 133 3.41 13.08 -1.08
C ILE A 133 3.05 11.81 -1.85
N THR A 134 1.76 11.56 -2.10
CA THR A 134 1.36 10.38 -2.87
C THR A 134 1.76 10.46 -4.33
N VAL A 135 1.86 11.66 -4.92
CA VAL A 135 2.43 11.86 -6.26
C VAL A 135 3.90 11.45 -6.28
N TYR A 136 4.69 11.85 -5.29
CA TYR A 136 6.10 11.46 -5.17
C TYR A 136 6.30 9.94 -5.04
N LEU A 137 5.42 9.26 -4.28
CA LEU A 137 5.51 7.82 -4.00
C LEU A 137 4.88 6.93 -5.09
N ARG A 138 4.22 7.53 -6.08
CA ARG A 138 3.35 6.82 -7.03
C ARG A 138 4.08 5.82 -7.91
N ASP A 139 5.23 6.21 -8.47
CA ASP A 139 5.93 5.44 -9.50
C ASP A 139 7.17 4.77 -8.92
N ASN A 140 7.19 3.43 -8.91
CA ASN A 140 8.22 2.62 -8.26
C ASN A 140 8.85 1.65 -9.26
N TYR A 141 10.15 1.34 -9.11
CA TYR A 141 10.76 0.27 -9.92
C TYR A 141 10.23 -1.10 -9.51
N PHE A 142 9.94 -1.24 -8.21
CA PHE A 142 9.38 -2.45 -7.62
C PHE A 142 8.70 -2.10 -6.30
N VAL A 143 7.48 -2.60 -6.06
CA VAL A 143 6.82 -2.44 -4.76
C VAL A 143 7.14 -3.64 -3.88
N SER A 144 8.02 -3.45 -2.92
CA SER A 144 8.52 -4.53 -2.07
C SER A 144 7.44 -5.11 -1.15
N PRO A 145 7.33 -6.45 -1.03
CA PRO A 145 6.44 -7.07 -0.06
C PRO A 145 6.92 -6.90 1.39
N ASN A 146 8.20 -6.51 1.61
CA ASN A 146 8.82 -6.47 2.94
C ASN A 146 8.93 -5.06 3.54
N SER A 147 8.59 -4.02 2.77
CA SER A 147 8.80 -2.62 3.13
C SER A 147 7.64 -1.97 3.89
N ASN A 148 6.48 -2.64 4.02
CA ASN A 148 5.23 -2.05 4.52
C ASN A 148 4.81 -0.76 3.78
N PHE A 149 5.21 -0.61 2.52
CA PHE A 149 5.15 0.67 1.82
C PHE A 149 3.75 1.27 1.80
N ILE A 150 2.74 0.49 1.37
CA ILE A 150 1.36 0.97 1.27
C ILE A 150 0.72 1.05 2.67
N GLU A 151 1.07 0.14 3.56
CA GLU A 151 0.62 0.12 4.95
C GLU A 151 0.99 1.41 5.68
N ASP A 152 2.23 1.88 5.52
CA ASP A 152 2.73 3.09 6.15
C ASP A 152 2.17 4.36 5.49
N ILE A 153 1.98 4.38 4.17
CA ILE A 153 1.24 5.47 3.49
C ILE A 153 -0.17 5.61 4.07
N LEU A 154 -0.92 4.50 4.18
CA LEU A 154 -2.27 4.51 4.74
C LEU A 154 -2.27 4.84 6.25
N LYS A 155 -1.18 4.53 6.96
CA LYS A 155 -1.02 4.87 8.37
C LYS A 155 -0.81 6.37 8.57
N ILE A 156 -0.15 7.07 7.65
CA ILE A 156 -0.04 8.54 7.67
C ILE A 156 -1.44 9.16 7.69
N GLU A 157 -2.31 8.75 6.77
CA GLU A 157 -3.71 9.15 6.73
C GLU A 157 -4.43 8.78 8.03
N HIS A 158 -4.39 7.51 8.44
CA HIS A 158 -5.17 7.03 9.58
C HIS A 158 -4.84 7.74 10.90
N VAL A 159 -3.56 7.98 11.18
CA VAL A 159 -3.11 8.60 12.43
C VAL A 159 -3.52 10.07 12.53
N ARG A 160 -3.70 10.73 11.38
CA ARG A 160 -3.90 12.19 11.29
C ARG A 160 -5.31 12.57 10.82
N GLY A 161 -6.04 11.66 10.20
CA GLY A 161 -7.36 11.87 9.63
C GLY A 161 -7.38 12.96 8.57
N ILE A 162 -6.40 12.98 7.66
CA ILE A 162 -6.18 14.07 6.70
C ILE A 162 -7.39 14.16 5.75
N PHE A 163 -7.95 13.03 5.32
CA PHE A 163 -9.14 13.02 4.45
C PHE A 163 -10.42 13.55 5.10
N LYS A 164 -10.47 13.76 6.42
CA LYS A 164 -11.61 14.44 7.06
C LYS A 164 -11.70 15.91 6.68
N GLN A 165 -10.57 16.50 6.26
CA GLN A 165 -10.45 17.92 5.88
C GLN A 165 -10.27 18.10 4.37
N ALA A 166 -10.11 17.01 3.62
CA ALA A 166 -9.89 17.03 2.19
C ALA A 166 -11.18 17.34 1.41
N THR A 167 -11.04 18.06 0.31
CA THR A 167 -12.06 18.09 -0.74
C THR A 167 -12.18 16.72 -1.40
N ASP A 168 -13.33 16.43 -2.01
CA ASP A 168 -13.56 15.14 -2.67
C ASP A 168 -12.56 14.92 -3.84
N ASP A 169 -12.18 15.99 -4.57
CA ASP A 169 -11.18 15.92 -5.64
C ASP A 169 -9.77 15.58 -5.16
N VAL A 170 -9.33 16.21 -4.06
CA VAL A 170 -8.01 15.94 -3.46
C VAL A 170 -7.97 14.52 -2.90
N LYS A 171 -9.03 14.09 -2.20
CA LYS A 171 -9.15 12.73 -1.69
C LYS A 171 -9.14 11.71 -2.83
N PHE A 172 -9.92 11.93 -3.88
CA PHE A 172 -9.97 11.06 -5.06
C PHE A 172 -8.58 10.92 -5.70
N SER A 173 -7.92 12.05 -5.98
CA SER A 173 -6.59 12.06 -6.61
C SER A 173 -5.53 11.36 -5.75
N THR A 174 -5.58 11.57 -4.44
CA THR A 174 -4.68 10.92 -3.48
C THR A 174 -4.89 9.41 -3.44
N LEU A 175 -6.15 8.95 -3.32
CA LEU A 175 -6.46 7.52 -3.30
C LEU A 175 -6.15 6.85 -4.65
N LYS A 176 -6.31 7.57 -5.76
CA LYS A 176 -5.90 7.09 -7.09
C LYS A 176 -4.40 6.84 -7.18
N ASN A 177 -3.57 7.72 -6.62
CA ASN A 177 -2.12 7.51 -6.54
C ASN A 177 -1.78 6.26 -5.72
N ILE A 178 -2.44 6.04 -4.58
CA ILE A 178 -2.21 4.85 -3.74
C ILE A 178 -2.68 3.57 -4.44
N LEU A 179 -3.83 3.61 -5.14
CA LEU A 179 -4.31 2.50 -5.96
C LEU A 179 -3.33 2.18 -7.10
N HIS A 180 -2.65 3.18 -7.67
CA HIS A 180 -1.62 2.95 -8.68
C HIS A 180 -0.40 2.20 -8.11
N ILE A 181 0.00 2.47 -6.87
CA ILE A 181 1.06 1.69 -6.20
C ILE A 181 0.60 0.23 -5.99
N ILE A 182 -0.67 0.00 -5.62
CA ILE A 182 -1.25 -1.35 -5.57
C ILE A 182 -1.16 -2.02 -6.93
N GLN A 183 -1.55 -1.32 -8.01
CA GLN A 183 -1.53 -1.84 -9.38
C GLN A 183 -0.14 -2.35 -9.82
N GLN A 184 0.93 -1.70 -9.37
CA GLN A 184 2.33 -2.03 -9.70
C GLN A 184 2.89 -3.24 -8.94
N LYS A 185 2.18 -3.80 -7.94
CA LYS A 185 2.71 -4.94 -7.19
C LYS A 185 2.82 -6.16 -8.10
N THR A 186 4.00 -6.78 -8.11
CA THR A 186 4.24 -8.00 -8.88
C THR A 186 3.43 -9.19 -8.35
N PHE A 187 3.18 -9.22 -7.03
CA PHE A 187 2.34 -10.22 -6.39
C PHE A 187 1.65 -9.66 -5.13
N HIS A 188 0.38 -10.00 -4.95
CA HIS A 188 -0.43 -9.66 -3.79
C HIS A 188 -0.65 -10.89 -2.91
N HIS A 189 -0.01 -10.91 -1.74
CA HIS A 189 -0.25 -11.94 -0.72
C HIS A 189 -1.64 -11.81 -0.07
N ASP A 190 -2.15 -10.58 0.01
CA ASP A 190 -3.45 -10.25 0.56
C ASP A 190 -4.01 -8.96 -0.07
N ILE A 191 -5.22 -8.61 0.34
CA ILE A 191 -5.93 -7.38 -0.08
C ILE A 191 -6.19 -6.45 1.12
N ILE A 192 -5.42 -6.53 2.20
CA ILE A 192 -5.65 -5.76 3.44
C ILE A 192 -5.59 -4.27 3.17
N CYS A 193 -4.56 -3.80 2.46
CA CYS A 193 -4.42 -2.39 2.10
C CYS A 193 -5.54 -1.91 1.16
N PHE A 194 -5.94 -2.75 0.20
CA PHE A 194 -7.10 -2.45 -0.65
C PHE A 194 -8.39 -2.30 0.17
N LYS A 195 -8.67 -3.22 1.11
CA LYS A 195 -9.83 -3.11 2.01
C LYS A 195 -9.77 -1.89 2.91
N LYS A 196 -8.57 -1.44 3.34
CA LYS A 196 -8.40 -0.18 4.07
C LYS A 196 -8.80 1.02 3.21
N ILE A 197 -8.47 1.02 1.92
CA ILE A 197 -8.91 2.06 0.97
C ILE A 197 -10.43 2.06 0.84
N LEU A 198 -11.07 0.89 0.69
CA LEU A 198 -12.54 0.80 0.59
C LEU A 198 -13.25 1.42 1.80
N LYS A 199 -12.67 1.29 3.00
CA LYS A 199 -13.22 1.90 4.23
C LYS A 199 -13.10 3.43 4.28
N LEU A 200 -12.29 4.03 3.42
CA LEU A 200 -12.15 5.48 3.33
C LEU A 200 -13.20 6.09 2.38
N VAL A 201 -13.90 5.27 1.60
CA VAL A 201 -14.95 5.70 0.66
C VAL A 201 -16.24 6.03 1.43
N SER A 202 -16.94 7.06 0.98
CA SER A 202 -18.21 7.56 1.50
C SER A 202 -19.18 7.85 0.34
N ALA A 203 -20.46 8.05 0.65
CA ALA A 203 -21.53 8.26 -0.36
C ALA A 203 -21.25 9.40 -1.35
N LYS A 204 -20.44 10.39 -0.96
CA LYS A 204 -20.05 11.54 -1.79
C LYS A 204 -18.90 11.24 -2.77
N ASP A 205 -18.17 10.14 -2.60
CA ASP A 205 -16.99 9.80 -3.41
C ASP A 205 -17.36 9.10 -4.73
N VAL A 206 -18.35 9.59 -5.47
CA VAL A 206 -18.91 8.95 -6.68
C VAL A 206 -17.83 8.64 -7.72
N ALA A 207 -16.94 9.61 -8.00
CA ALA A 207 -15.86 9.42 -8.96
C ALA A 207 -14.88 8.30 -8.57
N LEU A 208 -14.66 8.10 -7.27
CA LEU A 208 -13.82 7.00 -6.76
C LEU A 208 -14.53 5.65 -6.89
N ILE A 209 -15.82 5.60 -6.59
CA ILE A 209 -16.64 4.38 -6.76
C ILE A 209 -16.59 3.93 -8.23
N ASP A 210 -16.78 4.86 -9.16
CA ASP A 210 -16.70 4.56 -10.59
C ASP A 210 -15.30 4.16 -11.06
N TYR A 211 -14.25 4.73 -10.46
CA TYR A 211 -12.88 4.31 -10.72
C TYR A 211 -12.62 2.87 -10.25
N LEU A 212 -13.13 2.49 -9.07
CA LEU A 212 -12.95 1.14 -8.51
C LEU A 212 -13.58 0.05 -9.38
N LYS A 213 -14.71 0.33 -10.07
CA LYS A 213 -15.33 -0.59 -11.05
C LYS A 213 -14.38 -0.96 -12.21
N LYS A 214 -13.46 -0.05 -12.56
CA LYS A 214 -12.49 -0.18 -13.66
C LYS A 214 -11.09 -0.57 -13.19
N PHE A 215 -10.87 -0.57 -11.87
CA PHE A 215 -9.55 -0.83 -11.31
C PHE A 215 -9.10 -2.27 -11.60
N GLN A 216 -7.88 -2.40 -12.10
CA GLN A 216 -7.21 -3.66 -12.36
C GLN A 216 -5.73 -3.53 -11.99
N VAL A 217 -5.15 -4.63 -11.54
CA VAL A 217 -3.72 -4.75 -11.25
C VAL A 217 -2.98 -5.20 -12.52
N GLU A 218 -1.75 -4.74 -12.71
CA GLU A 218 -0.97 -5.03 -13.93
C GLU A 218 -0.73 -6.52 -14.13
N ASN A 219 -0.49 -7.23 -13.03
CA ASN A 219 -0.23 -8.66 -13.05
C ASN A 219 -1.49 -9.51 -13.31
N GLN A 220 -2.69 -8.92 -13.37
CA GLN A 220 -3.95 -9.65 -13.62
C GLN A 220 -4.21 -10.78 -12.61
N GLN A 221 -3.75 -10.63 -11.37
CA GLN A 221 -3.86 -11.65 -10.34
C GLN A 221 -5.32 -11.97 -9.98
N GLY A 222 -5.58 -13.24 -9.68
CA GLY A 222 -6.90 -13.83 -9.50
C GLY A 222 -7.79 -13.10 -8.50
N CYS A 223 -7.26 -12.73 -7.33
CA CYS A 223 -8.02 -12.02 -6.32
C CYS A 223 -8.59 -10.68 -6.84
N TYR A 224 -7.84 -9.94 -7.66
CA TYR A 224 -8.32 -8.68 -8.25
C TYR A 224 -9.28 -8.87 -9.42
N LYS A 225 -9.16 -9.97 -10.19
CA LYS A 225 -10.20 -10.37 -11.16
C LYS A 225 -11.54 -10.63 -10.46
N ILE A 226 -11.50 -11.34 -9.34
CA ILE A 226 -12.70 -11.58 -8.53
C ILE A 226 -13.25 -10.27 -7.95
N LEU A 227 -12.41 -9.40 -7.39
CA LEU A 227 -12.83 -8.08 -6.90
C LEU A 227 -13.51 -7.27 -8.01
N ASN A 228 -12.91 -7.22 -9.20
CA ASN A 228 -13.50 -6.56 -10.37
C ASN A 228 -14.88 -7.14 -10.73
N GLY A 229 -15.02 -8.46 -10.71
CA GLY A 229 -16.30 -9.13 -10.91
C GLY A 229 -17.36 -8.73 -9.88
N ILE A 230 -16.99 -8.61 -8.60
CA ILE A 230 -17.89 -8.16 -7.54
C ILE A 230 -18.28 -6.68 -7.74
N PHE A 231 -17.32 -5.81 -8.06
CA PHE A 231 -17.60 -4.38 -8.25
C PHE A 231 -18.51 -4.07 -9.44
N ASN A 232 -18.59 -4.97 -10.43
CA ASN A 232 -19.44 -4.80 -11.60
C ASN A 232 -20.81 -5.51 -11.50
N LEU A 233 -21.17 -6.03 -10.33
CA LEU A 233 -22.54 -6.50 -10.07
C LEU A 233 -23.48 -5.31 -9.81
N GLU A 234 -24.76 -5.45 -10.15
CA GLU A 234 -25.80 -4.50 -9.76
C GLU A 234 -26.58 -5.13 -8.60
N LEU A 235 -26.24 -4.75 -7.37
CA LEU A 235 -26.80 -5.31 -6.14
C LEU A 235 -27.79 -4.37 -5.46
N SER A 236 -27.77 -3.07 -5.76
CA SER A 236 -28.78 -2.09 -5.35
C SER A 236 -29.02 -1.08 -6.47
N GLU A 237 -30.18 -0.43 -6.45
CA GLU A 237 -30.46 0.73 -7.33
C GLU A 237 -29.78 2.00 -6.81
N ASP A 238 -29.60 2.11 -5.49
CA ASP A 238 -28.82 3.20 -4.88
C ASP A 238 -27.32 2.88 -4.97
N ASP A 239 -26.55 3.79 -5.57
CA ASP A 239 -25.11 3.62 -5.84
C ASP A 239 -24.28 3.42 -4.55
N TRP A 240 -24.67 4.07 -3.45
CA TRP A 240 -23.96 3.95 -2.18
C TRP A 240 -24.28 2.63 -1.49
N ASP A 241 -25.55 2.25 -1.39
CA ASP A 241 -25.97 0.97 -0.83
C ASP A 241 -25.38 -0.20 -1.64
N ASP A 242 -25.34 -0.07 -2.97
CA ASP A 242 -24.69 -1.04 -3.86
C ASP A 242 -23.20 -1.19 -3.53
N PHE A 243 -22.49 -0.06 -3.38
CA PHE A 243 -21.08 -0.06 -2.99
C PHE A 243 -20.87 -0.66 -1.59
N ASP A 244 -21.66 -0.27 -0.59
CA ASP A 244 -21.52 -0.76 0.78
C ASP A 244 -21.76 -2.27 0.88
N ILE A 245 -22.80 -2.77 0.21
CA ILE A 245 -23.07 -4.22 0.08
C ILE A 245 -21.85 -4.95 -0.50
N LYS A 246 -21.25 -4.43 -1.57
CA LYS A 246 -20.05 -5.01 -2.19
C LYS A 246 -18.88 -5.05 -1.21
N VAL A 247 -18.66 -3.98 -0.44
CA VAL A 247 -17.60 -3.95 0.59
C VAL A 247 -17.85 -4.99 1.68
N GLN A 248 -19.09 -5.14 2.15
CA GLN A 248 -19.46 -6.18 3.12
C GLN A 248 -19.19 -7.59 2.57
N LEU A 249 -19.59 -7.84 1.32
CA LEU A 249 -19.35 -9.12 0.62
C LEU A 249 -17.85 -9.40 0.49
N ILE A 250 -17.06 -8.45 -0.02
CA ILE A 250 -15.59 -8.59 -0.16
C ILE A 250 -14.95 -8.98 1.18
N ASN A 251 -15.33 -8.29 2.27
CA ASN A 251 -14.81 -8.59 3.59
C ASN A 251 -15.22 -9.99 4.07
N PHE A 252 -16.44 -10.43 3.78
CA PHE A 252 -16.96 -11.74 4.16
C PHE A 252 -16.31 -12.88 3.37
N PHE A 253 -16.28 -12.80 2.04
CA PHE A 253 -15.69 -13.83 1.18
C PHE A 253 -14.21 -14.06 1.53
N ASP A 254 -13.48 -13.02 1.99
CA ASP A 254 -12.07 -13.09 2.41
C ASP A 254 -11.87 -13.84 3.74
N THR A 255 -12.90 -14.47 4.30
CA THR A 255 -12.82 -15.25 5.55
C THR A 255 -12.82 -16.77 5.34
N GLY A 256 -12.92 -17.26 4.10
CA GLY A 256 -13.02 -18.69 3.76
C GLY A 256 -11.77 -19.51 4.07
N ARG A 257 -11.59 -19.96 5.31
CA ARG A 257 -10.43 -20.73 5.80
C ARG A 257 -10.77 -22.20 6.07
N GLY A 258 -9.81 -23.10 5.87
CA GLY A 258 -9.97 -24.53 6.16
C GLY A 258 -10.65 -25.32 5.05
N ALA A 259 -11.01 -26.58 5.34
CA ALA A 259 -11.72 -27.47 4.42
C ALA A 259 -13.25 -27.30 4.49
N ASN A 260 -13.77 -26.99 5.69
CA ASN A 260 -15.19 -26.82 5.97
C ASN A 260 -15.46 -25.44 6.61
N PRO A 261 -16.68 -24.89 6.50
CA PRO A 261 -17.04 -23.64 7.15
C PRO A 261 -16.91 -23.75 8.68
N SER A 262 -16.11 -22.88 9.28
CA SER A 262 -15.97 -22.79 10.73
C SER A 262 -17.26 -22.26 11.38
N ALA A 263 -17.43 -22.48 12.69
CA ALA A 263 -18.56 -21.91 13.43
C ALA A 263 -18.61 -20.36 13.31
N GLY A 264 -17.44 -19.70 13.36
CA GLY A 264 -17.32 -18.26 13.17
C GLY A 264 -17.72 -17.80 11.76
N TRP A 265 -17.38 -18.59 10.73
CA TRP A 265 -17.83 -18.30 9.35
C TRP A 265 -19.35 -18.43 9.24
N LYS A 266 -19.94 -19.51 9.77
CA LYS A 266 -21.39 -19.75 9.73
C LYS A 266 -22.17 -18.66 10.44
N LYS A 267 -21.69 -18.19 11.60
CA LYS A 267 -22.28 -17.07 12.33
C LYS A 267 -22.28 -15.79 11.48
N LYS A 268 -21.13 -15.44 10.88
CA LYS A 268 -21.03 -14.27 9.98
C LYS A 268 -21.93 -14.39 8.76
N PHE A 269 -22.06 -15.60 8.20
CA PHE A 269 -22.94 -15.85 7.07
C PHE A 269 -24.42 -15.64 7.44
N GLN A 270 -24.84 -16.11 8.62
CA GLN A 270 -26.20 -15.88 9.13
C GLN A 270 -26.48 -14.39 9.34
N GLU A 271 -25.54 -13.66 9.93
CA GLU A 271 -25.63 -12.20 10.09
C GLU A 271 -25.77 -11.50 8.72
N LEU A 272 -24.92 -11.87 7.76
CA LEU A 272 -24.94 -11.30 6.41
C LEU A 272 -26.22 -11.63 5.64
N SER A 273 -26.75 -12.86 5.80
CA SER A 273 -27.99 -13.31 5.16
C SER A 273 -29.25 -12.65 5.76
N GLY A 274 -29.15 -12.07 6.95
CA GLY A 274 -30.20 -11.22 7.52
C GLY A 274 -30.24 -9.81 6.91
N ILE A 275 -29.17 -9.39 6.22
CA ILE A 275 -29.01 -8.05 5.65
C ILE A 275 -29.12 -8.09 4.11
N ILE A 276 -28.51 -9.09 3.47
CA ILE A 276 -28.42 -9.23 2.03
C ILE A 276 -29.30 -10.40 1.57
N ASP A 277 -30.19 -10.13 0.61
CA ASP A 277 -31.07 -11.13 0.01
C ASP A 277 -30.30 -12.34 -0.56
N SER A 278 -30.90 -13.54 -0.42
CA SER A 278 -30.28 -14.79 -0.83
C SER A 278 -29.97 -14.86 -2.32
N LYS A 279 -30.77 -14.21 -3.19
CA LYS A 279 -30.49 -14.14 -4.64
C LYS A 279 -29.25 -13.32 -4.92
N LYS A 280 -29.05 -12.20 -4.20
CA LYS A 280 -27.84 -11.36 -4.32
C LYS A 280 -26.59 -12.10 -3.83
N LEU A 281 -26.70 -12.83 -2.72
CA LEU A 281 -25.63 -13.70 -2.21
C LEU A 281 -25.26 -14.79 -3.22
N LEU A 282 -26.25 -15.50 -3.78
CA LEU A 282 -26.04 -16.55 -4.77
C LEU A 282 -25.48 -15.99 -6.08
N LEU A 283 -25.97 -14.83 -6.55
CA LEU A 283 -25.43 -14.12 -7.72
C LEU A 283 -23.95 -13.78 -7.54
N THR A 284 -23.60 -13.24 -6.37
CA THR A 284 -22.20 -12.90 -6.05
C THR A 284 -21.34 -14.16 -5.99
N ALA A 285 -21.81 -15.22 -5.31
CA ALA A 285 -21.11 -16.50 -5.24
C ALA A 285 -20.87 -17.08 -6.64
N ASN A 286 -21.89 -17.13 -7.50
CA ASN A 286 -21.76 -17.62 -8.87
C ASN A 286 -20.78 -16.79 -9.70
N THR A 287 -20.73 -15.48 -9.49
CA THR A 287 -19.78 -14.58 -10.16
C THR A 287 -18.34 -14.88 -9.73
N ILE A 288 -18.10 -15.11 -8.44
CA ILE A 288 -16.79 -15.52 -7.91
C ILE A 288 -16.36 -16.87 -8.50
N LEU A 289 -17.27 -17.85 -8.56
CA LEU A 289 -16.99 -19.21 -9.02
C LEU A 289 -16.59 -19.31 -10.49
N LYS A 290 -16.90 -18.32 -11.33
CA LYS A 290 -16.39 -18.22 -12.71
C LYS A 290 -14.86 -18.13 -12.78
N ASN A 291 -14.19 -17.81 -11.67
CA ASN A 291 -12.75 -17.63 -11.57
C ASN A 291 -12.05 -18.84 -10.91
N ASP A 292 -12.59 -20.07 -11.00
CA ASP A 292 -12.01 -21.24 -10.32
C ASP A 292 -10.56 -21.56 -10.77
N ASN A 293 -10.22 -21.18 -12.01
CA ASN A 293 -8.87 -21.28 -12.58
C ASN A 293 -7.86 -20.27 -11.98
N CYS A 294 -8.32 -19.28 -11.21
CA CYS A 294 -7.48 -18.20 -10.69
C CYS A 294 -6.88 -18.49 -9.30
N LYS A 295 -6.85 -19.77 -8.87
CA LYS A 295 -6.30 -20.18 -7.56
C LYS A 295 -4.78 -20.02 -7.46
N ASN A 296 -4.11 -19.98 -8.60
CA ASN A 296 -2.67 -19.86 -8.68
C ASN A 296 -2.30 -18.69 -9.59
N PHE A 297 -1.17 -18.07 -9.30
CA PHE A 297 -0.53 -17.04 -10.08
C PHE A 297 0.76 -17.60 -10.67
N GLU A 298 0.94 -17.44 -11.97
CA GLU A 298 2.14 -17.86 -12.70
C GLU A 298 2.99 -16.63 -13.01
N PHE A 299 4.26 -16.70 -12.64
CA PHE A 299 5.24 -15.66 -12.95
C PHE A 299 5.85 -15.88 -14.33
N ASP A 300 6.36 -14.82 -14.95
CA ASP A 300 6.98 -14.87 -16.28
C ASP A 300 8.16 -15.84 -16.39
N TYR A 301 8.81 -16.15 -15.26
CA TYR A 301 9.91 -17.11 -15.17
C TYR A 301 9.46 -18.56 -14.86
N GLY A 302 8.15 -18.83 -14.96
CA GLY A 302 7.55 -20.18 -14.86
C GLY A 302 7.29 -20.68 -13.44
N ALA A 303 7.61 -19.90 -12.40
CA ALA A 303 7.20 -20.26 -11.04
C ALA A 303 5.70 -20.05 -10.86
N GLN A 304 5.08 -20.86 -10.01
CA GLN A 304 3.66 -20.75 -9.69
C GLN A 304 3.45 -20.63 -8.18
N TRP A 305 2.78 -19.56 -7.75
CA TRP A 305 2.41 -19.36 -6.35
C TRP A 305 0.89 -19.43 -6.18
N GLY A 306 0.45 -19.81 -4.98
CA GLY A 306 -0.96 -19.81 -4.64
C GLY A 306 -1.49 -18.40 -4.42
N ASP A 307 -2.61 -18.04 -5.06
CA ASP A 307 -3.39 -16.86 -4.67
C ASP A 307 -4.31 -17.23 -3.51
N ASP A 308 -3.80 -17.05 -2.30
CA ASP A 308 -4.53 -17.42 -1.10
C ASP A 308 -5.79 -16.57 -0.88
N THR A 309 -5.88 -15.37 -1.45
CA THR A 309 -7.08 -14.53 -1.35
C THR A 309 -8.15 -15.03 -2.31
N ALA A 310 -7.80 -15.33 -3.56
CA ALA A 310 -8.72 -15.94 -4.52
C ALA A 310 -9.24 -17.30 -4.02
N LYS A 311 -8.36 -18.15 -3.46
CA LYS A 311 -8.76 -19.42 -2.85
C LYS A 311 -9.80 -19.26 -1.75
N ARG A 312 -9.67 -18.23 -0.90
CA ARG A 312 -10.65 -17.94 0.16
C ARG A 312 -12.00 -17.51 -0.40
N PHE A 313 -11.99 -16.62 -1.40
CA PHE A 313 -13.19 -16.17 -2.08
C PHE A 313 -13.94 -17.35 -2.70
N LEU A 314 -13.24 -18.18 -3.48
CA LEU A 314 -13.80 -19.36 -4.13
C LEU A 314 -14.39 -20.34 -3.11
N LYS A 315 -13.69 -20.64 -2.02
CA LYS A 315 -14.21 -21.51 -0.94
C LYS A 315 -15.50 -20.98 -0.34
N SER A 316 -15.51 -19.70 0.06
CA SER A 316 -16.71 -19.10 0.63
C SER A 316 -17.88 -19.14 -0.36
N ALA A 317 -17.63 -18.87 -1.64
CA ALA A 317 -18.66 -18.97 -2.69
C ALA A 317 -19.17 -20.40 -2.90
N GLN A 318 -18.30 -21.41 -2.86
CA GLN A 318 -18.70 -22.82 -2.94
C GLN A 318 -19.61 -23.20 -1.77
N TRP A 319 -19.29 -22.76 -0.55
CA TRP A 319 -20.11 -23.04 0.62
C TRP A 319 -21.47 -22.35 0.56
N ILE A 320 -21.53 -21.08 0.14
CA ILE A 320 -22.81 -20.37 -0.04
C ILE A 320 -23.71 -21.12 -1.04
N ARG A 321 -23.17 -21.50 -2.20
CA ARG A 321 -23.92 -22.25 -3.23
C ARG A 321 -24.40 -23.63 -2.76
N ALA A 322 -23.76 -24.21 -1.75
CA ALA A 322 -24.20 -25.48 -1.17
C ALA A 322 -25.27 -25.31 -0.08
N ILE A 323 -25.39 -24.10 0.50
CA ILE A 323 -26.33 -23.79 1.58
C ILE A 323 -27.63 -23.20 1.02
N LEU A 324 -27.54 -22.34 0.00
CA LEU A 324 -28.66 -21.65 -0.65
C LEU A 324 -29.08 -22.37 -1.93
#